data_AF-A0A357YLD3-F1
#
_entry.id   AF-A0A357YLD3-F1
#
_cell.length_a   1.000
_cell.length_b   1.000
_cell.length_c   1.000
_cell.angle_alpha   90.00
_cell.angle_beta   90.00
_cell.angle_gamma   90.00
#
_symmetry.space_group_name_H-M   'P 1'
#
loop_
_entity.id
_entity.type
_entity.pdbx_description
1 polymer ?
#
loop_
_entity_poly.entity_id
_entity_poly.type
_entity_poly.pdbx_seq_one_letter_code
_entity_poly.pdbx_strand_id
1 'polypeptide(L)'
;MATTQEVIKELKKHLKEKRLLVIIGAGFSKNASNKYLSWRELLRDMIIEMYGNTKTKLKTLPIDQLVESIISEKGYLSVASDYVRRRGYHEAIDEYVESRTPIIKRDGNDYSMILDGKKQHKPVDLNIHKLLLSFEWNNVYTFNYDNLLDIAADTDKNDDINKEIIKCQEDIIKLTKEKLKKEEGIAKLNNKRPDVQNITASILASDTLPGNNRIKNSSSENEYFANKKLVKDKDEVDKLQKEVDEFKTEIKRNETRIEGLRREQKDLYMIVEKNYQDSIRS
;
A
#
# COMPACT_ATOMS: atom_id res chain seq x y z
N MET A 1 11.27 39.17 28.94
CA MET A 1 10.82 38.17 27.94
C MET A 1 11.84 38.17 26.82
N ALA A 2 12.30 36.99 26.37
CA ALA A 2 13.19 36.91 25.21
C ALA A 2 12.50 37.50 23.98
N THR A 3 13.25 38.19 23.14
CA THR A 3 12.74 38.72 21.87
C THR A 3 12.48 37.58 20.90
N THR A 4 11.57 37.78 19.95
CA THR A 4 11.29 36.79 18.89
C THR A 4 12.55 36.38 18.14
N GLN A 5 13.50 37.31 17.92
CA GLN A 5 14.76 37.04 17.25
C GLN A 5 15.67 36.11 18.07
N GLU A 6 15.73 36.30 19.39
CA GLU A 6 16.50 35.43 20.29
C GLU A 6 15.93 34.02 20.31
N VAL A 7 14.60 33.88 20.41
CA VAL A 7 13.91 32.58 20.36
C VAL A 7 14.16 31.87 19.02
N ILE A 8 14.08 32.58 17.89
CA ILE A 8 14.38 31.99 16.57
C ILE A 8 15.85 31.55 16.48
N LYS A 9 16.78 32.33 17.02
CA LYS A 9 18.22 31.99 17.00
C LYS A 9 18.49 30.72 17.82
N GLU A 10 17.85 30.59 18.98
CA GLU A 10 17.92 29.42 19.83
C GLU A 10 17.29 28.19 19.15
N LEU A 11 16.07 28.32 18.59
CA LEU A 11 15.43 27.25 17.82
C LEU A 11 16.30 26.76 16.66
N LYS A 12 16.90 27.68 15.88
CA LYS A 12 17.83 27.32 14.80
C LYS A 12 19.02 26.52 15.29
N LYS A 13 19.56 26.87 16.47
CA LYS A 13 20.68 26.12 17.08
C LYS A 13 20.23 24.70 17.44
N HIS A 14 19.12 24.56 18.17
CA HIS A 14 18.62 23.26 18.60
C HIS A 14 18.17 22.37 17.43
N LEU A 15 17.63 22.96 16.36
CA LEU A 15 17.26 22.25 15.14
C LEU A 15 18.49 21.63 14.47
N LYS A 16 19.58 22.40 14.30
CA LYS A 16 20.85 21.89 13.74
C LYS A 16 21.48 20.78 14.57
N GLU A 17 21.25 20.80 15.88
CA GLU A 17 21.73 19.77 16.81
C GLU A 17 20.75 18.58 16.91
N LYS A 18 19.69 18.54 16.08
CA LYS A 18 18.63 17.52 16.09
C LYS A 18 17.95 17.31 17.46
N ARG A 19 17.85 18.38 18.26
CA ARG A 19 17.29 18.33 19.63
C ARG A 19 15.83 18.74 19.72
N LEU A 20 15.18 19.01 18.58
CA LEU A 20 13.79 19.46 18.53
C LEU A 20 12.90 18.41 17.86
N LEU A 21 11.77 18.13 18.52
CA LEU A 21 10.61 17.52 17.91
C LEU A 21 9.52 18.57 17.73
N VAL A 22 8.60 18.32 16.81
CA VAL A 22 7.43 19.18 16.59
C VAL A 22 6.15 18.36 16.72
N ILE A 23 5.17 18.92 17.42
CA ILE A 23 3.82 18.37 17.52
C ILE A 23 2.87 19.35 16.83
N ILE A 24 2.12 18.85 15.86
CA ILE A 24 1.24 19.64 15.01
C ILE A 24 -0.20 19.36 15.43
N GLY A 25 -0.98 20.43 15.57
CA GLY A 25 -2.42 20.36 15.84
C GLY A 25 -3.27 20.79 14.65
N ALA A 26 -4.58 20.61 14.76
CA ALA A 26 -5.55 20.83 13.68
C ALA A 26 -5.55 22.26 13.11
N GLY A 27 -5.10 23.24 13.91
CA GLY A 27 -4.93 24.62 13.45
C GLY A 27 -3.92 24.77 12.32
N PHE A 28 -2.93 23.87 12.21
CA PHE A 28 -1.93 23.92 11.16
C PHE A 28 -2.51 23.53 9.79
N SER A 29 -3.45 22.58 9.76
CA SER A 29 -4.15 22.12 8.56
C SER A 29 -4.94 23.26 7.88
N LYS A 30 -5.31 24.29 8.64
CA LYS A 30 -5.97 25.50 8.09
C LYS A 30 -5.10 26.29 7.12
N ASN A 31 -3.77 26.13 7.17
CA ASN A 31 -2.87 26.72 6.19
C ASN A 31 -3.06 26.12 4.79
N ALA A 32 -3.60 24.89 4.69
CA ALA A 32 -3.84 24.24 3.41
C ALA A 32 -5.18 24.63 2.79
N SER A 33 -6.21 24.83 3.61
CA SER A 33 -7.53 25.27 3.14
C SER A 33 -8.40 25.71 4.31
N ASN A 34 -9.34 26.62 4.04
CA ASN A 34 -10.35 27.03 5.01
C ASN A 34 -11.43 25.97 5.30
N LYS A 35 -11.34 24.79 4.65
CA LYS A 35 -12.19 23.64 4.94
C LYS A 35 -11.71 22.84 6.15
N TYR A 36 -10.45 22.98 6.53
CA TYR A 36 -9.95 22.40 7.77
C TYR A 36 -10.43 23.23 8.96
N LEU A 37 -10.94 22.55 9.98
CA LEU A 37 -11.50 23.16 11.18
C LEU A 37 -10.51 23.02 12.33
N SER A 38 -10.42 24.06 13.16
CA SER A 38 -9.84 23.91 14.50
C SER A 38 -10.75 23.05 15.37
N TRP A 39 -10.23 22.50 16.47
CA TRP A 39 -11.03 21.77 17.45
C TRP A 39 -12.25 22.55 17.96
N ARG A 40 -12.12 23.87 18.13
CA ARG A 40 -13.23 24.76 18.49
C ARG A 40 -14.33 24.77 17.42
N GLU A 41 -13.95 24.95 16.17
CA GLU A 41 -14.90 24.99 15.05
C GLU A 41 -15.53 23.62 14.81
N LEU A 42 -14.75 22.55 14.96
CA LEU A 42 -15.20 21.17 14.80
C LEU A 42 -16.25 20.80 15.85
N LEU A 43 -16.04 21.12 17.13
CA LEU A 43 -17.00 20.80 18.19
C LEU A 43 -18.22 21.72 18.23
N ARG A 44 -18.26 22.78 17.42
CA ARG A 44 -19.31 23.80 17.46
C ARG A 44 -20.71 23.21 17.33
N ASP A 45 -20.96 22.42 16.28
CA ASP A 45 -22.31 21.90 16.02
C ASP A 45 -22.70 20.86 17.08
N MET A 46 -21.74 20.07 17.55
CA MET A 46 -21.91 19.09 18.62
C MET A 46 -22.35 19.76 19.93
N ILE A 47 -21.72 20.88 20.27
CA ILE A 47 -22.08 21.67 21.46
C ILE A 47 -23.49 22.27 21.31
N ILE A 48 -23.81 22.81 20.13
CA ILE A 48 -25.14 23.37 19.86
C ILE A 48 -26.22 22.29 19.99
N GLU A 49 -25.98 21.10 19.43
CA GLU A 49 -26.90 19.97 19.52
C GLU A 49 -27.14 19.55 20.98
N MET A 50 -26.07 19.39 21.76
CA MET A 50 -26.17 18.88 23.14
C MET A 50 -26.67 19.91 24.15
N TYR A 51 -26.30 21.19 23.98
CA TYR A 51 -26.47 22.24 24.98
C TYR A 51 -27.34 23.41 24.54
N GLY A 52 -27.53 23.61 23.23
CA GLY A 52 -28.27 24.76 22.68
C GLY A 52 -29.75 24.81 23.08
N ASN A 53 -30.35 23.67 23.39
CA ASN A 53 -31.75 23.57 23.82
C ASN A 53 -31.94 23.44 25.35
N THR A 54 -30.87 23.60 26.15
CA THR A 54 -30.99 23.51 27.61
C THR A 54 -31.80 24.68 28.19
N LYS A 55 -32.65 24.42 29.20
CA LYS A 55 -33.50 25.43 29.86
C LYS A 55 -32.73 26.36 30.83
N THR A 56 -31.42 26.51 30.65
CA THR A 56 -30.53 27.25 31.57
C THR A 56 -30.20 28.64 31.02
N LYS A 57 -29.50 29.46 31.83
CA LYS A 57 -29.00 30.81 31.45
C LYS A 57 -28.15 30.83 30.17
N LEU A 58 -27.69 29.67 29.71
CA LEU A 58 -26.92 29.47 28.48
C LEU A 58 -27.75 29.70 27.21
N LYS A 59 -29.09 29.57 27.27
CA LYS A 59 -29.98 29.73 26.10
C LYS A 59 -29.97 31.14 25.49
N THR A 60 -29.63 32.15 26.27
CA THR A 60 -29.64 33.56 25.84
C THR A 60 -28.29 34.02 25.29
N LEU A 61 -27.24 33.20 25.39
CA LEU A 61 -25.93 33.56 24.87
C LEU A 61 -25.90 33.46 23.33
N PRO A 62 -25.21 34.38 22.64
CA PRO A 62 -24.80 34.17 21.26
C PRO A 62 -24.06 32.83 21.12
N ILE A 63 -24.26 32.14 20.00
CA ILE A 63 -23.74 30.77 19.80
C ILE A 63 -22.23 30.67 20.08
N ASP A 64 -21.45 31.65 19.64
CA ASP A 64 -20.01 31.59 19.83
C ASP A 64 -19.62 31.78 21.31
N GLN A 65 -20.37 32.57 22.08
CA GLN A 65 -20.19 32.67 23.53
C GLN A 65 -20.63 31.40 24.25
N LEU A 66 -21.70 30.75 23.79
CA LEU A 66 -22.11 29.44 24.30
C LEU A 66 -20.98 28.41 24.10
N VAL A 67 -20.45 28.32 22.88
CA VAL A 67 -19.36 27.38 22.54
C VAL A 67 -18.13 27.64 23.42
N GLU A 68 -17.70 28.90 23.54
CA GLU A 68 -16.58 29.26 24.40
C GLU A 68 -16.83 28.94 25.87
N SER A 69 -18.03 29.21 26.38
CA SER A 69 -18.37 28.93 27.78
C SER A 69 -18.31 27.43 28.09
N ILE A 70 -18.87 26.59 27.21
CA ILE A 70 -18.86 25.13 27.36
C ILE A 70 -17.45 24.57 27.23
N ILE A 71 -16.66 25.03 26.25
CA ILE A 71 -15.26 24.58 26.09
C ILE A 71 -14.42 25.02 27.28
N SER A 72 -14.60 26.23 27.80
CA SER A 72 -13.85 26.73 28.96
C SER A 72 -14.22 26.00 30.25
N GLU A 73 -15.51 25.66 30.43
CA GLU A 73 -15.99 24.95 31.61
C GLU A 73 -15.61 23.46 31.60
N LYS A 74 -15.76 22.79 30.46
CA LYS A 74 -15.61 21.32 30.36
C LYS A 74 -14.32 20.85 29.70
N GLY A 75 -13.73 21.66 28.82
CA GLY A 75 -12.65 21.24 27.93
C GLY A 75 -13.12 20.39 26.74
N TYR A 76 -12.28 20.32 25.70
CA TYR A 76 -12.57 19.62 24.44
C TYR A 76 -12.89 18.13 24.62
N LEU A 77 -12.09 17.42 25.43
CA LEU A 77 -12.20 15.98 25.61
C LEU A 77 -13.50 15.58 26.32
N SER A 78 -13.93 16.36 27.31
CA SER A 78 -15.18 16.09 28.02
C SER A 78 -16.40 16.38 27.15
N VAL A 79 -16.33 17.38 26.26
CA VAL A 79 -17.38 17.63 25.27
C VAL A 79 -17.53 16.44 24.30
N ALA A 80 -16.42 15.94 23.75
CA ALA A 80 -16.44 14.77 22.87
C ALA A 80 -16.97 13.52 23.59
N SER A 81 -16.54 13.30 24.84
CA SER A 81 -16.99 12.20 25.68
C SER A 81 -18.50 12.26 25.98
N ASP A 82 -19.02 13.45 26.29
CA ASP A 82 -20.45 13.68 26.51
C ASP A 82 -21.27 13.39 25.25
N TYR A 83 -20.74 13.68 24.06
CA TYR A 83 -21.38 13.38 22.79
C TYR A 83 -21.52 11.89 22.54
N VAL A 84 -20.40 11.15 22.65
CA VAL A 84 -20.38 9.68 22.54
C VAL A 84 -21.40 9.05 23.49
N ARG A 85 -21.41 9.50 24.77
CA ARG A 85 -22.35 8.98 25.78
C ARG A 85 -23.81 9.22 25.40
N ARG A 86 -24.15 10.37 24.79
CA ARG A 86 -25.54 10.68 24.38
C ARG A 86 -25.98 9.94 23.13
N ARG A 87 -25.05 9.68 22.20
CA ARG A 87 -25.32 8.92 20.97
C ARG A 87 -25.43 7.41 21.25
N GLY A 88 -24.74 6.92 22.28
CA GLY A 88 -24.85 5.55 22.76
C GLY A 88 -23.95 4.54 22.04
N TYR A 89 -23.06 5.00 21.15
CA TYR A 89 -22.09 4.17 20.44
C TYR A 89 -20.77 4.95 20.28
N HIS A 90 -19.64 4.22 20.28
CA HIS A 90 -18.31 4.83 20.35
C HIS A 90 -17.94 5.54 19.04
N GLU A 91 -18.32 4.94 17.92
CA GLU A 91 -18.00 5.36 16.55
C GLU A 91 -18.68 6.68 16.15
N ALA A 92 -19.62 7.19 16.97
CA ALA A 92 -20.32 8.44 16.72
C ALA A 92 -19.38 9.64 16.60
N ILE A 93 -18.29 9.63 17.37
CA ILE A 93 -17.29 10.71 17.31
C ILE A 93 -16.44 10.61 16.05
N ASP A 94 -16.04 9.40 15.66
CA ASP A 94 -15.23 9.19 14.46
C ASP A 94 -16.02 9.57 13.21
N GLU A 95 -17.25 9.07 13.07
CA GLU A 95 -18.17 9.45 11.99
C GLU A 95 -18.36 10.98 11.92
N TYR A 96 -18.50 11.63 13.08
CA TYR A 96 -18.67 13.07 13.17
C TYR A 96 -17.43 13.84 12.70
N VAL A 97 -16.24 13.41 13.13
CA VAL A 97 -14.96 14.06 12.79
C VAL A 97 -14.60 13.81 11.34
N GLU A 98 -14.73 12.57 10.85
CA GLU A 98 -14.41 12.17 9.47
C GLU A 98 -15.32 12.87 8.44
N SER A 99 -16.62 12.96 8.71
CA SER A 99 -17.56 13.68 7.82
C SER A 99 -17.24 15.18 7.69
N ARG A 100 -16.47 15.74 8.63
CA ARG A 100 -16.10 17.17 8.67
C ARG A 100 -14.64 17.44 8.38
N THR A 101 -13.80 16.41 8.28
CA THR A 101 -12.37 16.54 8.03
C THR A 101 -12.07 16.19 6.58
N PRO A 102 -11.59 17.14 5.76
CA PRO A 102 -11.26 16.85 4.38
C PRO A 102 -10.06 15.91 4.25
N ILE A 103 -10.16 14.91 3.38
CA ILE A 103 -9.06 14.04 2.97
C ILE A 103 -8.62 14.43 1.56
N ILE A 104 -7.32 14.49 1.35
CA ILE A 104 -6.73 14.80 0.05
C ILE A 104 -6.34 13.51 -0.66
N LYS A 105 -6.62 13.43 -1.95
CA LYS A 105 -6.11 12.37 -2.83
C LYS A 105 -5.33 12.98 -3.98
N ARG A 106 -4.20 12.37 -4.32
CA ARG A 106 -3.43 12.73 -5.50
C ARG A 106 -4.19 12.32 -6.77
N ASP A 107 -4.29 13.23 -7.73
CA ASP A 107 -4.92 13.04 -9.03
C ASP A 107 -3.94 13.51 -10.11
N GLY A 108 -2.99 12.64 -10.45
CA GLY A 108 -1.84 13.00 -11.29
C GLY A 108 -0.91 14.01 -10.62
N ASN A 109 -0.77 15.19 -11.22
CA ASN A 109 0.07 16.29 -10.69
C ASN A 109 -0.69 17.22 -9.73
N ASP A 110 -1.99 17.03 -9.55
CA ASP A 110 -2.84 17.89 -8.72
C ASP A 110 -3.45 17.09 -7.55
N TYR A 111 -4.20 17.78 -6.71
CA TYR A 111 -4.82 17.23 -5.51
C TYR A 111 -6.33 17.42 -5.55
N SER A 112 -7.05 16.34 -5.29
CA SER A 112 -8.50 16.35 -5.10
C SER A 112 -8.83 16.31 -3.61
N MET A 113 -9.50 17.35 -3.12
CA MET A 113 -10.08 17.34 -1.78
C MET A 113 -11.40 16.59 -1.78
N ILE A 114 -11.58 15.68 -0.83
CA ILE A 114 -12.83 14.96 -0.57
C ILE A 114 -13.30 15.33 0.83
N LEU A 115 -14.55 15.77 0.95
CA LEU A 115 -15.18 16.09 2.22
C LEU A 115 -16.56 15.44 2.22
N ASP A 116 -16.87 14.66 3.26
CA ASP A 116 -18.14 13.93 3.38
C ASP A 116 -18.42 13.08 2.11
N GLY A 117 -17.41 12.35 1.65
CA GLY A 117 -17.46 11.52 0.44
C GLY A 117 -17.56 12.28 -0.90
N LYS A 118 -17.60 13.62 -0.89
CA LYS A 118 -17.80 14.45 -2.09
C LYS A 118 -16.54 15.19 -2.49
N LYS A 119 -16.18 15.10 -3.78
CA LYS A 119 -15.07 15.89 -4.37
C LYS A 119 -15.39 17.39 -4.28
N GLN A 120 -14.45 18.15 -3.76
CA GLN A 120 -14.53 19.60 -3.62
C GLN A 120 -13.69 20.25 -4.72
N HIS A 121 -14.21 21.30 -5.36
CA HIS A 121 -13.48 22.07 -6.37
C HIS A 121 -12.52 23.12 -5.78
N LYS A 122 -12.07 22.95 -4.53
CA LYS A 122 -11.22 23.95 -3.86
C LYS A 122 -9.74 23.56 -3.94
N PRO A 123 -8.84 24.53 -4.19
CA PRO A 123 -7.41 24.29 -4.15
C PRO A 123 -6.93 23.99 -2.73
N VAL A 124 -5.87 23.20 -2.64
CA VAL A 124 -5.17 22.82 -1.41
C VAL A 124 -3.75 23.34 -1.51
N ASP A 125 -3.29 24.12 -0.53
CA ASP A 125 -1.92 24.62 -0.48
C ASP A 125 -1.05 23.81 0.51
N LEU A 126 -0.14 23.00 0.00
CA LEU A 126 0.78 22.23 0.82
C LEU A 126 2.14 22.91 1.05
N ASN A 127 2.35 24.14 0.60
CA ASN A 127 3.66 24.81 0.68
C ASN A 127 4.19 24.90 2.11
N ILE A 128 3.33 25.25 3.07
CA ILE A 128 3.71 25.37 4.49
C ILE A 128 3.99 23.99 5.11
N HIS A 129 3.25 22.96 4.71
CA HIS A 129 3.48 21.58 5.16
C HIS A 129 4.81 21.04 4.63
N LYS A 130 5.10 21.28 3.35
CA LYS A 130 6.39 20.94 2.72
C LYS A 130 7.54 21.71 3.37
N LEU A 131 7.37 23.00 3.66
CA LEU A 131 8.37 23.80 4.36
C LEU A 131 8.63 23.24 5.77
N LEU A 132 7.57 22.87 6.51
CA LEU A 132 7.73 22.26 7.82
C LEU A 132 8.58 20.98 7.75
N LEU A 133 8.27 20.10 6.79
CA LEU A 133 8.99 18.85 6.60
C LEU A 133 10.41 19.03 6.03
N SER A 134 10.74 20.20 5.47
CA SER A 134 12.09 20.51 4.98
C SER A 134 13.10 20.79 6.09
N PHE A 135 12.63 21.00 7.32
CA PHE A 135 13.49 21.21 8.48
C PHE A 135 13.95 19.87 9.09
N GLU A 136 15.14 19.86 9.67
CA GLU A 136 15.77 18.70 10.31
C GLU A 136 15.18 18.45 11.72
N TRP A 137 13.88 18.25 11.81
CA TRP A 137 13.25 17.80 13.06
C TRP A 137 13.76 16.41 13.42
N ASN A 138 13.92 16.15 14.71
CA ASN A 138 14.13 14.80 15.18
C ASN A 138 12.89 13.93 14.92
N ASN A 139 11.70 14.47 15.23
CA ASN A 139 10.42 13.81 15.01
C ASN A 139 9.31 14.82 14.72
N VAL A 140 8.34 14.41 13.90
CA VAL A 140 7.11 15.15 13.60
C VAL A 140 5.92 14.31 14.05
N TYR A 141 5.16 14.80 15.02
CA TYR A 141 3.94 14.14 15.50
C TYR A 141 2.71 14.96 15.14
N THR A 142 1.63 14.27 14.82
CA THR A 142 0.31 14.86 14.63
C THR A 142 -0.74 13.97 15.28
N PHE A 143 -1.80 14.59 15.77
CA PHE A 143 -3.01 13.90 16.21
C PHE A 143 -4.21 14.30 15.34
N ASN A 144 -3.95 14.88 14.18
CA ASN A 144 -4.98 15.31 13.26
C ASN A 144 -5.53 14.10 12.49
N TYR A 145 -6.81 14.17 12.14
CA TYR A 145 -7.52 13.15 11.37
C TYR A 145 -7.34 13.33 9.85
N ASP A 146 -6.69 14.42 9.41
CA ASP A 146 -6.37 14.65 8.00
C ASP A 146 -5.05 13.98 7.58
N ASN A 147 -4.85 13.87 6.27
CA ASN A 147 -3.67 13.25 5.67
C ASN A 147 -2.71 14.26 5.01
N LEU A 148 -2.73 15.53 5.42
CA LEU A 148 -1.95 16.57 4.73
C LEU A 148 -0.44 16.35 4.85
N LEU A 149 0.03 15.87 6.00
CA LEU A 149 1.45 15.57 6.21
C LEU A 149 1.89 14.37 5.39
N ASP A 150 1.05 13.35 5.26
CA ASP A 150 1.36 12.18 4.44
C ASP A 150 1.52 12.56 2.97
N ILE A 151 0.59 13.38 2.48
CA ILE A 151 0.62 13.88 1.10
C ILE A 151 1.82 14.81 0.87
N ALA A 152 2.16 15.65 1.86
CA ALA A 152 3.31 16.54 1.77
C ALA A 152 4.66 15.80 1.85
N ALA A 153 4.71 14.69 2.59
CA ALA A 153 5.85 13.79 2.71
C ALA A 153 5.95 12.77 1.57
N ASP A 154 4.99 12.76 0.64
CA ASP A 154 4.83 11.75 -0.41
C ASP A 154 4.69 10.31 0.13
N THR A 155 4.29 10.13 1.39
CA THR A 155 4.05 8.79 1.97
C THR A 155 2.73 8.17 1.50
N ASP A 156 1.84 8.97 0.91
CA ASP A 156 0.63 8.48 0.22
C ASP A 156 0.94 7.51 -0.92
N LYS A 157 2.12 7.63 -1.53
CA LYS A 157 2.62 6.71 -2.56
C LYS A 157 2.86 5.30 -2.03
N ASN A 158 3.04 5.15 -0.72
CA ASN A 158 3.27 3.84 -0.12
C ASN A 158 2.09 2.89 -0.33
N ASP A 159 0.86 3.40 -0.31
CA ASP A 159 -0.33 2.59 -0.56
C ASP A 159 -0.39 2.10 -2.00
N ASP A 160 0.04 2.93 -2.96
CA ASP A 160 0.11 2.54 -4.36
C ASP A 160 1.23 1.53 -4.62
N ILE A 161 2.38 1.71 -3.98
CA ILE A 161 3.47 0.73 -3.96
C ILE A 161 2.97 -0.61 -3.39
N ASN A 162 2.24 -0.58 -2.27
CA ASN A 162 1.67 -1.78 -1.65
C ASN A 162 0.67 -2.49 -2.57
N LYS A 163 -0.24 -1.75 -3.23
CA LYS A 163 -1.17 -2.33 -4.21
C LYS A 163 -0.41 -2.99 -5.37
N GLU A 164 0.65 -2.36 -5.85
CA GLU A 164 1.46 -2.92 -6.93
C GLU A 164 2.21 -4.19 -6.49
N ILE A 165 2.77 -4.21 -5.27
CA ILE A 165 3.38 -5.41 -4.69
C ILE A 165 2.35 -6.55 -4.62
N ILE A 166 1.14 -6.28 -4.11
CA ILE A 166 0.07 -7.29 -4.01
C ILE A 166 -0.26 -7.85 -5.38
N LYS A 167 -0.43 -6.99 -6.39
CA LYS A 167 -0.71 -7.41 -7.76
C LYS A 167 0.40 -8.32 -8.33
N CYS A 168 1.66 -7.94 -8.18
CA CYS A 168 2.78 -8.77 -8.62
C CYS A 168 2.81 -10.12 -7.89
N GLN A 169 2.45 -10.17 -6.61
CA GLN A 169 2.35 -11.41 -5.83
C GLN A 169 1.23 -12.32 -6.35
N GLU A 170 0.05 -11.76 -6.63
CA GLU A 170 -1.07 -12.49 -7.23
C GLU A 170 -0.70 -13.09 -8.59
N ASP A 171 0.00 -12.31 -9.43
CA ASP A 171 0.49 -12.76 -10.74
C ASP A 171 1.51 -13.91 -10.58
N ILE A 172 2.46 -13.82 -9.64
CA ILE A 172 3.41 -14.90 -9.35
C ILE A 172 2.67 -16.18 -8.93
N ILE A 173 1.67 -16.07 -8.05
CA ILE A 173 0.89 -17.23 -7.59
C ILE A 173 0.17 -17.89 -8.78
N LYS A 174 -0.45 -17.09 -9.65
CA LYS A 174 -1.15 -17.59 -10.84
C LYS A 174 -0.18 -18.29 -11.80
N LEU A 175 0.91 -17.63 -12.15
CA LEU A 175 1.94 -18.16 -13.06
C LEU A 175 2.58 -19.44 -12.51
N THR A 176 2.83 -19.50 -11.20
CA THR A 176 3.38 -20.70 -10.54
C THR A 176 2.41 -21.88 -10.63
N LYS A 177 1.11 -21.65 -10.43
CA LYS A 177 0.08 -22.70 -10.59
C LYS A 177 0.01 -23.20 -12.03
N GLU A 178 0.06 -22.30 -13.01
CA GLU A 178 0.02 -22.69 -14.43
C GLU A 178 1.30 -23.46 -14.84
N LYS A 179 2.46 -22.98 -14.40
CA LYS A 179 3.74 -23.67 -14.58
C LYS A 179 3.71 -25.10 -14.04
N LEU A 180 3.26 -25.31 -12.80
CA LEU A 180 3.17 -26.64 -12.19
C LEU A 180 2.28 -27.59 -13.01
N LYS A 181 1.11 -27.13 -13.48
CA LYS A 181 0.22 -27.93 -14.33
C LYS A 181 0.90 -28.38 -15.63
N LYS A 182 1.73 -27.51 -16.21
CA LYS A 182 2.46 -27.79 -17.45
C LYS A 182 3.61 -28.75 -17.20
N GLU A 183 4.36 -28.58 -16.10
CA GLU A 183 5.40 -29.52 -15.66
C GLU A 183 4.83 -30.92 -15.37
N GLU A 184 3.65 -31.02 -14.75
CA GLU A 184 2.92 -32.28 -14.59
C GLU A 184 2.52 -32.91 -15.95
N GLY A 185 2.11 -32.08 -16.91
CA GLY A 185 1.83 -32.52 -18.28
C GLY A 185 3.04 -33.13 -18.96
N ILE A 186 4.19 -32.45 -18.86
CA ILE A 186 5.48 -32.93 -19.37
C ILE A 186 5.86 -34.27 -18.69
N ALA A 187 5.74 -34.37 -17.37
CA ALA A 187 6.03 -35.59 -16.63
C ALA A 187 5.16 -36.77 -17.07
N LYS A 188 3.86 -36.54 -17.31
CA LYS A 188 2.93 -37.57 -17.83
C LYS A 188 3.29 -38.03 -19.25
N LEU A 189 3.74 -37.12 -20.12
CA LEU A 189 4.20 -37.46 -21.46
C LEU A 189 5.53 -38.24 -21.42
N ASN A 190 6.45 -37.87 -20.54
CA ASN A 190 7.72 -38.57 -20.36
C ASN A 190 7.57 -39.96 -19.73
N ASN A 191 6.67 -40.14 -18.76
CA ASN A 191 6.39 -41.45 -18.15
C ASN A 191 5.69 -42.44 -19.11
N LYS A 192 5.15 -41.97 -20.24
CA LYS A 192 4.65 -42.83 -21.33
C LYS A 192 5.76 -43.33 -22.28
N ARG A 193 7.02 -42.95 -22.06
CA ARG A 193 8.21 -43.39 -22.83
C ARG A 193 9.07 -44.55 -22.25
N PRO A 194 8.62 -45.49 -21.37
CA PRO A 194 9.53 -46.51 -20.81
C PRO A 194 10.17 -47.45 -21.84
N ASP A 195 9.55 -47.65 -23.00
CA ASP A 195 9.91 -48.78 -23.89
C ASP A 195 11.07 -48.52 -24.85
N VAL A 196 11.59 -47.29 -24.96
CA VAL A 196 12.56 -46.97 -26.03
C VAL A 196 14.00 -47.33 -25.67
N GLN A 197 14.39 -47.31 -24.39
CA GLN A 197 15.76 -47.70 -24.01
C GLN A 197 16.03 -49.20 -24.27
N ASN A 198 15.01 -50.06 -24.11
CA ASN A 198 15.12 -51.49 -24.39
C ASN A 198 15.09 -51.83 -25.89
N ILE A 199 14.40 -51.05 -26.72
CA ILE A 199 14.32 -51.33 -28.17
C ILE A 199 15.63 -50.96 -28.87
N THR A 200 16.23 -49.81 -28.58
CA THR A 200 17.54 -49.44 -29.17
C THR A 200 18.68 -50.37 -28.73
N ALA A 201 18.65 -50.88 -27.50
CA ALA A 201 19.63 -51.86 -27.02
C ALA A 201 19.45 -53.23 -27.69
N SER A 202 18.20 -53.63 -27.98
CA SER A 202 17.90 -54.91 -28.64
C SER A 202 18.25 -54.90 -30.13
N ILE A 203 18.09 -53.76 -30.82
CA ILE A 203 18.46 -53.62 -32.24
C ILE A 203 19.99 -53.63 -32.42
N LEU A 204 20.74 -52.97 -31.52
CA LEU A 204 22.21 -53.00 -31.56
C LEU A 204 22.81 -54.37 -31.21
N ALA A 205 22.06 -55.24 -30.51
CA ALA A 205 22.48 -56.59 -30.17
C ALA A 205 22.19 -57.63 -31.29
N SER A 206 21.35 -57.31 -32.27
CA SER A 206 20.96 -58.25 -33.35
C SER A 206 21.87 -58.24 -34.58
N ASP A 207 22.83 -57.32 -34.69
CA ASP A 207 23.70 -57.17 -35.87
C ASP A 207 24.88 -58.18 -35.96
N THR A 208 24.93 -59.21 -35.10
CA THR A 208 26.04 -60.19 -35.09
C THR A 208 25.75 -61.59 -35.64
N LEU A 209 24.60 -61.90 -36.26
CA LEU A 209 24.40 -63.23 -36.87
C LEU A 209 23.63 -63.21 -38.20
N PRO A 210 24.15 -63.86 -39.27
CA PRO A 210 23.44 -63.98 -40.53
C PRO A 210 22.54 -65.22 -40.52
N GLY A 211 21.25 -65.06 -40.80
CA GLY A 211 20.39 -66.23 -41.01
C GLY A 211 18.89 -65.97 -41.10
N ASN A 212 18.41 -66.00 -42.34
CA ASN A 212 17.06 -66.36 -42.78
C ASN A 212 15.92 -65.33 -42.76
N ASN A 213 15.32 -65.24 -43.94
CA ASN A 213 14.26 -64.33 -44.34
C ASN A 213 12.90 -65.04 -44.35
N ARG A 214 11.87 -64.36 -43.82
CA ARG A 214 10.48 -64.20 -44.32
C ARG A 214 9.35 -64.54 -43.35
N ILE A 215 8.30 -63.70 -43.50
CA ILE A 215 6.96 -63.67 -42.88
C ILE A 215 6.96 -62.74 -41.63
N LYS A 216 6.29 -61.57 -41.57
CA LYS A 216 5.24 -60.93 -42.37
C LYS A 216 5.22 -59.41 -42.11
N ASN A 217 4.83 -58.64 -43.13
CA ASN A 217 4.65 -57.18 -43.18
C ASN A 217 3.59 -56.61 -42.20
N SER A 218 3.84 -56.64 -40.89
CA SER A 218 3.04 -55.86 -39.91
C SER A 218 3.89 -55.05 -38.93
N SER A 219 5.22 -55.13 -39.05
CA SER A 219 6.17 -54.41 -38.19
C SER A 219 6.43 -52.99 -38.68
N SER A 220 6.54 -52.76 -40.00
CA SER A 220 6.91 -51.45 -40.55
C SER A 220 5.83 -50.38 -40.40
N GLU A 221 4.55 -50.71 -40.56
CA GLU A 221 3.45 -49.76 -40.31
C GLU A 221 3.33 -49.44 -38.82
N ASN A 222 3.41 -50.45 -37.94
CA ASN A 222 3.38 -50.24 -36.49
C ASN A 222 4.57 -49.43 -36.00
N GLU A 223 5.79 -49.65 -36.53
CA GLU A 223 6.96 -48.82 -36.26
C GLU A 223 6.80 -47.40 -36.79
N TYR A 224 6.21 -47.22 -37.98
CA TYR A 224 5.94 -45.90 -38.54
C TYR A 224 4.92 -45.11 -37.69
N PHE A 225 3.84 -45.75 -37.24
CA PHE A 225 2.85 -45.13 -36.36
C PHE A 225 3.42 -44.85 -34.97
N ALA A 226 4.25 -45.74 -34.43
CA ALA A 226 4.96 -45.53 -33.16
C ALA A 226 5.95 -44.35 -33.26
N ASN A 227 6.75 -44.29 -34.32
CA ASN A 227 7.69 -43.19 -34.57
C ASN A 227 6.96 -41.85 -34.77
N LYS A 228 5.85 -41.83 -35.53
CA LYS A 228 5.04 -40.61 -35.72
C LYS A 228 4.39 -40.13 -34.42
N LYS A 229 4.01 -41.05 -33.52
CA LYS A 229 3.48 -40.71 -32.18
C LYS A 229 4.59 -40.18 -31.27
N LEU A 230 5.77 -40.79 -31.28
CA LEU A 230 6.94 -40.34 -30.51
C LEU A 230 7.42 -38.94 -30.91
N VAL A 231 7.41 -38.63 -32.21
CA VAL A 231 7.74 -37.28 -32.73
C VAL A 231 6.71 -36.25 -32.26
N LYS A 232 5.41 -36.56 -32.36
CA LYS A 232 4.35 -35.66 -31.85
C LYS A 232 4.44 -35.41 -30.35
N ASP A 233 4.69 -36.46 -29.56
CA ASP A 233 4.85 -36.33 -28.10
C ASP A 233 6.12 -35.51 -27.76
N LYS A 234 7.16 -35.55 -28.61
CA LYS A 234 8.36 -34.71 -28.46
C LYS A 234 8.07 -33.25 -28.75
N ASP A 235 7.39 -32.96 -29.86
CA ASP A 235 6.99 -31.59 -30.24
C ASP A 235 6.09 -30.96 -29.17
N GLU A 236 5.20 -31.76 -28.55
CA GLU A 236 4.32 -31.32 -27.46
C GLU A 236 5.09 -31.04 -26.16
N VAL A 237 6.05 -31.89 -25.80
CA VAL A 237 6.95 -31.64 -24.65
C VAL A 237 7.77 -30.36 -24.89
N ASP A 238 8.36 -30.19 -26.08
CA ASP A 238 9.18 -29.00 -26.39
C ASP A 238 8.34 -27.72 -26.33
N LYS A 239 7.08 -27.77 -26.80
CA LYS A 239 6.14 -26.65 -26.68
C LYS A 239 5.81 -26.32 -25.21
N LEU A 240 5.46 -27.33 -24.42
CA LEU A 240 5.16 -27.13 -22.99
C LEU A 240 6.37 -26.62 -22.22
N GLN A 241 7.58 -27.08 -22.57
CA GLN A 241 8.82 -26.65 -21.96
C GLN A 241 9.10 -25.17 -22.25
N LYS A 242 8.83 -24.72 -23.48
CA LYS A 242 8.92 -23.30 -23.84
C LYS A 242 7.95 -22.44 -23.02
N GLU A 243 6.70 -22.85 -22.88
CA GLU A 243 5.71 -22.15 -22.04
C GLU A 243 6.16 -22.09 -20.56
N VAL A 244 6.74 -23.17 -20.03
CA VAL A 244 7.31 -23.21 -18.67
C VAL A 244 8.45 -22.20 -18.50
N ASP A 245 9.33 -22.07 -19.48
CA ASP A 245 10.46 -21.14 -19.43
C ASP A 245 10.03 -19.68 -19.58
N GLU A 246 8.98 -19.41 -20.36
CA GLU A 246 8.30 -18.11 -20.42
C GLU A 246 7.71 -17.75 -19.04
N PHE A 247 7.01 -18.67 -18.39
CA PHE A 247 6.49 -18.44 -17.03
C PHE A 247 7.59 -18.20 -15.99
N LYS A 248 8.72 -18.94 -16.04
CA LYS A 248 9.87 -18.67 -15.15
C LYS A 248 10.42 -17.27 -15.34
N THR A 249 10.50 -16.82 -16.60
CA THR A 249 10.99 -15.47 -16.92
C THR A 249 10.07 -14.40 -16.34
N GLU A 250 8.76 -14.57 -16.49
CA GLU A 250 7.77 -13.61 -16.01
C GLU A 250 7.66 -13.58 -14.47
N ILE A 251 7.76 -14.74 -13.81
CA ILE A 251 7.88 -14.83 -12.35
C ILE A 251 9.09 -14.03 -11.87
N LYS A 252 10.27 -14.25 -12.48
CA LYS A 252 11.50 -13.54 -12.10
C LYS A 252 11.42 -12.03 -12.30
N ARG A 253 10.71 -11.58 -13.35
CA ARG A 253 10.44 -10.14 -13.58
C ARG A 253 9.59 -9.55 -12.45
N ASN A 254 8.51 -10.22 -12.08
CA ASN A 254 7.64 -9.78 -10.98
C ASN A 254 8.39 -9.78 -9.63
N GLU A 255 9.22 -10.79 -9.35
CA GLU A 255 10.09 -10.81 -8.17
C GLU A 255 11.04 -9.61 -8.13
N THR A 256 11.71 -9.32 -9.25
CA THR A 256 12.62 -8.17 -9.39
C THR A 256 11.87 -6.85 -9.19
N ARG A 257 10.63 -6.74 -9.71
CA ARG A 257 9.79 -5.55 -9.52
C ARG A 257 9.41 -5.35 -8.06
N ILE A 258 9.02 -6.42 -7.35
CA ILE A 258 8.73 -6.39 -5.92
C ILE A 258 9.97 -5.92 -5.13
N GLU A 259 11.17 -6.40 -5.45
CA GLU A 259 12.41 -5.95 -4.80
C GLU A 259 12.72 -4.47 -5.05
N GLY A 260 12.43 -3.96 -6.26
CA GLY A 260 12.52 -2.53 -6.56
C GLY A 260 11.53 -1.70 -5.75
N LEU A 261 10.26 -2.12 -5.73
CA LEU A 261 9.18 -1.48 -4.97
C LEU A 261 9.45 -1.46 -3.47
N ARG A 262 9.98 -2.56 -2.90
CA ARG A 262 10.36 -2.62 -1.49
C ARG A 262 11.52 -1.69 -1.15
N ARG A 263 12.45 -1.45 -2.09
CA ARG A 263 13.51 -0.44 -1.91
C ARG A 263 12.94 0.98 -1.92
N GLU A 264 12.05 1.28 -2.87
CA GLU A 264 11.35 2.56 -2.94
C GLU A 264 10.53 2.83 -1.67
N GLN A 265 9.78 1.83 -1.21
CA GLN A 265 9.08 1.85 0.08
C GLN A 265 10.04 2.07 1.24
N LYS A 266 11.16 1.35 1.29
CA LYS A 266 12.18 1.53 2.32
C LYS A 266 12.78 2.93 2.26
N ASP A 267 12.94 3.55 1.10
CA ASP A 267 13.45 4.92 0.99
C ASP A 267 12.42 5.95 1.46
N LEU A 268 11.13 5.76 1.13
CA LEU A 268 10.02 6.55 1.70
C LEU A 268 9.99 6.45 3.24
N TYR A 269 10.22 5.25 3.79
CA TYR A 269 10.29 5.03 5.23
C TYR A 269 11.67 5.35 5.84
N MET A 270 12.79 5.32 5.12
CA MET A 270 14.12 5.72 5.61
C MET A 270 14.27 7.23 5.70
N ILE A 271 13.45 8.01 4.98
CA ILE A 271 13.22 9.42 5.33
C ILE A 271 12.68 9.53 6.77
N VAL A 272 11.93 8.53 7.24
CA VAL A 272 11.43 8.43 8.63
C VAL A 272 12.46 7.72 9.55
N GLU A 273 13.20 6.71 9.08
CA GLU A 273 14.11 5.88 9.87
C GLU A 273 15.51 6.48 10.07
N LYS A 274 16.05 7.27 9.13
CA LYS A 274 17.29 8.06 9.38
C LYS A 274 17.07 9.15 10.44
N ASN A 275 15.82 9.52 10.70
CA ASN A 275 15.47 10.34 11.87
C ASN A 275 15.39 9.50 13.17
N TYR A 276 15.21 8.17 13.06
CA TYR A 276 15.16 7.24 14.21
C TYR A 276 16.52 6.61 14.57
N GLN A 277 17.44 6.41 13.63
CA GLN A 277 18.74 5.77 13.93
C GLN A 277 19.76 6.67 14.64
N ASP A 278 19.59 8.00 14.60
CA ASP A 278 20.32 8.91 15.51
C ASP A 278 19.64 9.00 16.89
N SER A 279 18.49 8.34 17.10
CA SER A 279 17.60 8.52 18.26
C SER A 279 17.66 7.39 19.31
N ILE A 280 18.48 6.34 19.18
CA ILE A 280 18.66 5.35 20.27
C ILE A 280 20.09 4.81 20.32
N ARG A 281 21.01 5.58 20.93
CA ARG A 281 22.06 5.14 21.89
C ARG A 281 23.04 6.30 22.16
N SER A 282 22.70 7.14 23.13
CA SER A 282 23.58 7.69 24.17
C SER A 282 22.76 8.56 25.11
#